data_AF-A0A0S6UKX1-F1
#
_entry.id   AF-A0A0S6UKX1-F1
#
_cell.length_a   1.000
_cell.length_b   1.000
_cell.length_c   1.000
_cell.angle_alpha   90.00
_cell.angle_beta   90.00
_cell.angle_gamma   90.00
#
_symmetry.space_group_name_H-M   'P 1'
#
loop_
_entity.id
_entity.type
_entity.pdbx_description
1 polymer ?
#
loop_
_entity_poly.entity_id
_entity_poly.type
_entity_poly.pdbx_seq_one_letter_code
_entity_poly.pdbx_strand_id
1 'polypeptide(L)'
;MARLYDTLLPLVQTLNEYGGNFTAHHISLPVLDAIDDGADQDASLADIRGKLRAAMTAWKGLQDHKNFSMLFETYYEAVFYLVAQMRGVRLRSIQAGADKGKTPDFRTEAEPVVGFEVKTIDVADPKATYDQTMEEGLEAKLRAHELARQHGVGIVAGSISPHGKAKDRLEVVEQIMKKIDGNVKTGQYEALPTFLVVSAVRSALHQRANDLRKAIPWPHQVQAASGQLFAVAAHLVGEPFYFFEEWGNEIKNLGRLERAGILRDHPSIAGIIFLNTEWNLTDHPNAIAEAFQLNGIWNSNWEPPLSVRPEAADAAKQTFEKLCHAWNDTDDTRSPMLPTNWDK
;
A
#
# COMPACT_ATOMS: atom_id res chain seq x y z
N MET A 1 30.87 -3.17 -0.50
CA MET A 1 29.79 -3.78 -1.31
C MET A 1 29.00 -2.65 -1.93
N ALA A 2 28.55 -2.75 -3.19
CA ALA A 2 27.78 -1.65 -3.82
C ALA A 2 26.50 -1.35 -3.02
N ARG A 3 26.11 -0.08 -2.93
CA ARG A 3 24.83 0.30 -2.31
C ARG A 3 23.67 -0.21 -3.17
N LEU A 4 22.51 -0.39 -2.57
CA LEU A 4 21.28 -0.81 -3.23
C LEU A 4 20.93 0.15 -4.37
N TYR A 5 21.06 1.45 -4.14
CA TYR A 5 20.79 2.45 -5.18
C TYR A 5 21.72 2.34 -6.38
N ASP A 6 23.03 2.12 -6.15
CA ASP A 6 24.01 1.94 -7.23
C ASP A 6 23.66 0.74 -8.12
N THR A 7 23.02 -0.27 -7.53
CA THR A 7 22.57 -1.48 -8.25
C THR A 7 21.24 -1.24 -8.98
N LEU A 8 20.33 -0.47 -8.37
CA LEU A 8 19.00 -0.19 -8.92
C LEU A 8 19.03 0.82 -10.07
N LEU A 9 19.85 1.87 -9.95
CA LEU A 9 19.84 3.01 -10.86
C LEU A 9 19.98 2.61 -12.34
N PRO A 10 20.95 1.74 -12.74
CA PRO A 10 21.06 1.30 -14.13
C PRO A 10 19.81 0.56 -14.64
N LEU A 11 19.13 -0.19 -13.76
CA LEU A 11 17.94 -0.96 -14.10
C LEU A 11 16.75 -0.02 -14.35
N VAL A 12 16.58 1.00 -13.50
CA VAL A 12 15.52 2.03 -13.67
C VAL A 12 15.80 2.94 -14.86
N GLN A 13 17.05 3.31 -15.10
CA GLN A 13 17.43 4.06 -16.31
C GLN A 13 17.08 3.28 -17.56
N THR A 14 17.38 1.98 -17.59
CA THR A 14 16.96 1.09 -18.68
C THR A 14 15.44 1.13 -18.84
N LEU A 15 14.63 1.00 -17.79
CA LEU A 15 13.16 1.11 -17.90
C LEU A 15 12.71 2.42 -18.55
N ASN A 16 13.26 3.56 -18.10
CA ASN A 16 12.87 4.89 -18.56
C ASN A 16 13.26 5.15 -20.03
N GLU A 17 14.25 4.42 -20.56
CA GLU A 17 14.58 4.50 -21.99
C GLU A 17 13.44 3.96 -22.88
N TYR A 18 12.72 2.93 -22.43
CA TYR A 18 11.74 2.16 -23.21
C TYR A 18 10.26 2.47 -22.88
N GLY A 19 9.96 3.62 -22.28
CA GLY A 19 8.60 4.04 -21.96
C GLY A 19 8.29 4.12 -20.46
N GLY A 20 9.19 3.62 -19.62
CA GLY A 20 9.10 3.70 -18.16
C GLY A 20 8.26 2.59 -17.52
N ASN A 21 8.47 2.39 -16.22
CA ASN A 21 7.54 1.66 -15.37
C ASN A 21 7.12 2.60 -14.26
N PHE A 22 5.85 3.01 -14.25
CA PHE A 22 5.36 4.04 -13.34
C PHE A 22 5.60 3.69 -11.86
N THR A 23 5.63 2.40 -11.54
CA THR A 23 5.82 1.93 -10.16
C THR A 23 7.28 2.05 -9.71
N ALA A 24 8.25 2.01 -10.62
CA ALA A 24 9.67 2.16 -10.28
C ALA A 24 9.96 3.54 -9.67
N HIS A 25 9.18 4.57 -10.01
CA HIS A 25 9.28 5.91 -9.43
C HIS A 25 8.88 5.96 -7.94
N HIS A 26 8.24 4.92 -7.40
CA HIS A 26 7.92 4.84 -5.98
C HIS A 26 9.05 4.26 -5.13
N ILE A 27 10.19 3.89 -5.74
CA ILE A 27 11.38 3.42 -5.02
C ILE A 27 12.28 4.62 -4.70
N SER A 28 12.22 5.06 -3.44
CA SER A 28 12.95 6.20 -2.89
C SER A 28 14.40 5.87 -2.53
N LEU A 29 15.34 6.73 -2.94
CA LEU A 29 16.74 6.68 -2.51
C LEU A 29 16.91 6.77 -0.99
N PRO A 30 16.33 7.76 -0.28
CA PRO A 30 16.36 7.81 1.19
C PRO A 30 16.02 6.49 1.90
N VAL A 31 15.05 5.73 1.37
CA VAL A 31 14.68 4.42 1.93
C VAL A 31 15.79 3.39 1.69
N LEU A 32 16.33 3.31 0.47
CA LEU A 32 17.42 2.38 0.15
C LEU A 32 18.67 2.67 0.97
N ASP A 33 18.99 3.95 1.18
CA ASP A 33 20.12 4.37 2.01
C ASP A 33 19.92 3.97 3.47
N ALA A 34 18.73 4.19 4.02
CA ALA A 34 18.43 3.78 5.39
C ALA A 34 18.55 2.25 5.59
N ILE A 35 18.19 1.45 4.58
CA ILE A 35 18.38 0.00 4.61
C ILE A 35 19.87 -0.34 4.62
N ASP A 36 20.66 0.24 3.70
CA ASP A 36 22.10 -0.05 3.62
C ASP A 36 22.84 0.34 4.90
N ASP A 37 22.53 1.51 5.45
CA ASP A 37 23.19 2.07 6.63
C ASP A 37 22.80 1.33 7.92
N GLY A 38 21.56 0.84 8.02
CA GLY A 38 21.08 0.09 9.18
C GLY A 38 21.44 -1.40 9.18
N ALA A 39 21.67 -2.00 8.01
CA ALA A 39 21.80 -3.44 7.85
C ALA A 39 23.02 -4.10 8.52
N ASP A 40 24.01 -3.33 8.96
CA ASP A 40 25.15 -3.89 9.70
C ASP A 40 24.88 -4.01 11.21
N GLN A 41 23.83 -3.34 11.70
CA GLN A 41 23.43 -3.31 13.11
C GLN A 41 22.07 -3.97 13.37
N ASP A 42 21.25 -4.13 12.33
CA ASP A 42 19.90 -4.67 12.40
C ASP A 42 19.76 -5.89 11.46
N ALA A 43 19.50 -7.06 12.05
CA ALA A 43 19.38 -8.33 11.31
C ALA A 43 18.17 -8.37 10.36
N SER A 44 17.09 -7.66 10.67
CA SER A 44 15.92 -7.58 9.77
C SER A 44 16.26 -6.74 8.55
N LEU A 45 16.94 -5.61 8.72
CA LEU A 45 17.44 -4.81 7.60
C LEU A 45 18.51 -5.56 6.79
N ALA A 46 19.34 -6.36 7.44
CA ALA A 46 20.31 -7.23 6.74
C ALA A 46 19.63 -8.25 5.82
N ASP A 47 18.56 -8.90 6.30
CA ASP A 47 17.75 -9.84 5.53
C ASP A 47 17.04 -9.15 4.36
N ILE A 48 16.40 -8.01 4.61
CA ILE A 48 15.74 -7.19 3.59
C ILE A 48 16.74 -6.74 2.52
N ARG A 49 17.92 -6.22 2.92
CA ARG A 49 19.00 -5.84 1.99
C ARG A 49 19.43 -7.02 1.12
N GLY A 50 19.54 -8.21 1.71
CA GLY A 50 19.86 -9.45 0.99
C GLY A 50 18.80 -9.81 -0.05
N LYS A 51 17.52 -9.78 0.33
CA LYS A 51 16.38 -10.05 -0.57
C LYS A 51 16.31 -9.05 -1.72
N LEU A 52 16.47 -7.75 -1.44
CA LEU A 52 16.48 -6.70 -2.47
C LEU A 52 17.60 -6.94 -3.48
N ARG A 53 18.83 -7.21 -3.01
CA ARG A 53 19.96 -7.52 -3.90
C ARG A 53 19.71 -8.77 -4.75
N ALA A 54 19.14 -9.81 -4.15
CA ALA A 54 18.79 -11.03 -4.88
C ALA A 54 17.75 -10.74 -5.97
N ALA A 55 16.70 -9.98 -5.67
CA ALA A 55 15.67 -9.59 -6.64
C ALA A 55 16.25 -8.72 -7.78
N MET A 56 17.08 -7.71 -7.46
CA MET A 56 17.75 -6.87 -8.46
C MET A 56 18.69 -7.68 -9.36
N THR A 57 19.45 -8.62 -8.80
CA THR A 57 20.37 -9.48 -9.57
C THR A 57 19.61 -10.46 -10.47
N ALA A 58 18.46 -10.96 -10.01
CA ALA A 58 17.62 -11.88 -10.76
C ALA A 58 16.83 -11.18 -11.88
N TRP A 59 16.68 -9.86 -11.82
CA TRP A 59 15.88 -9.08 -12.76
C TRP A 59 16.54 -9.02 -14.15
N LYS A 60 15.88 -9.61 -15.15
CA LYS A 60 16.42 -9.76 -16.52
C LYS A 60 15.94 -8.71 -17.53
N GLY A 61 15.46 -7.57 -17.05
CA GLY A 61 15.02 -6.45 -17.90
C GLY A 61 13.50 -6.27 -17.97
N LEU A 62 13.04 -5.50 -18.97
CA LEU A 62 11.73 -4.84 -19.00
C LEU A 62 10.52 -5.76 -18.79
N GLN A 63 10.55 -6.98 -19.34
CA GLN A 63 9.42 -7.92 -19.31
C GLN A 63 9.42 -8.86 -18.10
N ASP A 64 10.41 -8.74 -17.22
CA ASP A 64 10.54 -9.59 -16.04
C ASP A 64 9.73 -9.02 -14.87
N HIS A 65 8.42 -8.93 -15.10
CA HIS A 65 7.42 -8.41 -14.16
C HIS A 65 7.44 -9.18 -12.83
N LYS A 66 7.78 -10.46 -12.86
CA LYS A 66 7.85 -11.31 -11.67
C LYS A 66 8.93 -10.84 -10.70
N ASN A 67 10.17 -10.68 -11.18
CA ASN A 67 11.27 -10.26 -10.31
C ASN A 67 11.12 -8.79 -9.90
N PHE A 68 10.56 -7.96 -10.78
CA PHE A 68 10.22 -6.59 -10.43
C PHE A 68 9.14 -6.51 -9.33
N SER A 69 8.06 -7.31 -9.39
CA SER A 69 7.06 -7.36 -8.32
C SER A 69 7.66 -7.87 -7.00
N MET A 70 8.54 -8.87 -7.01
CA MET A 70 9.26 -9.31 -5.80
C MET A 70 10.15 -8.23 -5.20
N LEU A 71 10.88 -7.49 -6.06
CA LEU A 71 11.68 -6.34 -5.63
C LEU A 71 10.79 -5.31 -4.93
N PHE A 72 9.64 -4.99 -5.52
CA PHE A 72 8.72 -3.98 -5.02
C PHE A 72 8.03 -4.41 -3.71
N GLU A 73 7.64 -5.68 -3.60
CA GLU A 73 7.09 -6.25 -2.37
C GLU A 73 8.10 -6.18 -1.23
N THR A 74 9.33 -6.62 -1.47
CA THR A 74 10.42 -6.54 -0.48
C THR A 74 10.74 -5.08 -0.11
N TYR A 75 10.65 -4.16 -1.06
CA TYR A 75 10.86 -2.74 -0.81
C TYR A 75 9.79 -2.17 0.14
N TYR A 76 8.51 -2.51 -0.07
CA TYR A 76 7.43 -2.04 0.80
C TYR A 76 7.38 -2.74 2.18
N GLU A 77 7.90 -3.97 2.30
CA GLU A 77 8.26 -4.56 3.60
C GLU A 77 9.26 -3.67 4.35
N ALA A 78 10.30 -3.21 3.65
CA ALA A 78 11.33 -2.33 4.22
C ALA A 78 10.78 -0.96 4.64
N VAL A 79 9.94 -0.35 3.79
CA VAL A 79 9.28 0.91 4.11
C VAL A 79 8.45 0.76 5.38
N PHE A 80 7.61 -0.28 5.47
CA PHE A 80 6.82 -0.53 6.68
C PHE A 80 7.72 -0.69 7.91
N TYR A 81 8.77 -1.50 7.80
CA TYR A 81 9.71 -1.74 8.88
C TYR A 81 10.34 -0.45 9.42
N LEU A 82 10.88 0.38 8.52
CA LEU A 82 11.52 1.65 8.87
C LEU A 82 10.53 2.65 9.48
N VAL A 83 9.32 2.78 8.90
CA VAL A 83 8.28 3.65 9.46
C VAL A 83 7.85 3.18 10.85
N ALA A 84 7.69 1.87 11.07
CA ALA A 84 7.36 1.33 12.38
C ALA A 84 8.44 1.65 13.43
N GLN A 85 9.72 1.50 13.07
CA GLN A 85 10.82 1.88 13.95
C GLN A 85 10.82 3.37 14.29
N MET A 86 10.56 4.26 13.32
CA MET A 86 10.45 5.70 13.55
C MET A 86 9.27 6.06 14.46
N ARG A 87 8.19 5.28 14.41
CA ARG A 87 7.05 5.37 15.34
C ARG A 87 7.34 4.74 16.71
N GLY A 88 8.56 4.30 16.96
CA GLY A 88 9.01 3.72 18.21
C GLY A 88 8.45 2.32 18.46
N VAL A 89 8.06 1.59 17.41
CA VAL A 89 7.63 0.20 17.45
C VAL A 89 8.76 -0.65 16.88
N ARG A 90 9.48 -1.36 17.75
CA ARG A 90 10.57 -2.24 17.32
C ARG A 90 10.01 -3.56 16.81
N LEU A 91 10.41 -3.91 15.60
CA LEU A 91 9.98 -5.11 14.90
C LEU A 91 11.18 -6.03 14.68
N ARG A 92 10.89 -7.32 14.52
CA ARG A 92 11.83 -8.30 13.98
C ARG A 92 11.15 -9.09 12.87
N SER A 93 11.90 -9.41 11.81
CA SER A 93 11.42 -10.33 10.79
C SER A 93 11.18 -11.72 11.37
N ILE A 94 10.14 -12.39 10.89
CA ILE A 94 9.93 -13.80 11.19
C ILE A 94 10.53 -14.59 10.04
N GLN A 95 11.58 -15.34 10.35
CA GLN A 95 12.20 -16.24 9.37
C GLN A 95 11.19 -17.30 8.94
N ALA A 96 11.03 -17.48 7.63
CA ALA A 96 10.12 -18.47 7.07
C ALA A 96 10.59 -19.89 7.45
N GLY A 97 9.97 -20.46 8.49
CA GLY A 97 10.23 -21.82 8.98
C GLY A 97 9.52 -22.90 8.16
N ALA A 98 9.35 -24.09 8.74
CA ALA A 98 8.62 -25.21 8.13
C ALA A 98 7.13 -24.87 7.83
N ASP A 99 6.56 -23.92 8.59
CA ASP A 99 5.19 -23.42 8.43
C ASP A 99 5.08 -22.25 7.43
N LYS A 100 5.68 -22.42 6.25
CA LYS A 100 5.64 -21.39 5.19
C LYS A 100 4.20 -20.96 4.89
N GLY A 101 3.93 -19.67 5.06
CA GLY A 101 2.65 -19.04 4.71
C GLY A 101 1.58 -19.07 5.81
N LYS A 102 1.94 -19.44 7.04
CA LYS A 102 1.07 -19.32 8.23
C LYS A 102 1.59 -18.34 9.29
N THR A 103 2.72 -17.69 9.03
CA THR A 103 3.34 -16.75 9.97
C THR A 103 3.36 -15.36 9.36
N PRO A 104 3.06 -14.31 10.14
CA PRO A 104 3.22 -12.93 9.67
C PRO A 104 4.67 -12.63 9.28
N ASP A 105 4.88 -11.62 8.45
CA ASP A 105 6.21 -11.21 7.98
C ASP A 105 7.06 -10.61 9.12
N PHE A 106 6.43 -9.83 10.00
CA PHE A 106 7.06 -9.22 11.17
C PHE A 106 6.31 -9.49 12.46
N ARG A 107 7.01 -9.32 13.58
CA ARG A 107 6.39 -9.17 14.91
C ARG A 107 7.11 -8.15 15.77
N THR A 108 6.43 -7.62 16.77
CA THR A 108 7.09 -6.80 17.80
C THR A 108 8.16 -7.58 18.55
N GLU A 109 9.21 -6.87 18.96
CA GLU A 109 10.27 -7.44 19.82
C GLU A 109 9.86 -7.48 21.30
N ALA A 110 9.08 -6.49 21.74
CA ALA A 110 8.60 -6.33 23.10
C ALA A 110 7.10 -6.70 23.21
N GLU A 111 6.64 -6.91 24.43
CA GLU A 111 5.22 -7.09 24.70
C GLU A 111 4.43 -5.79 24.43
N PRO A 112 3.20 -5.88 23.90
CA PRO A 112 2.54 -7.11 23.48
C PRO A 112 3.15 -7.69 22.19
N VAL A 113 3.26 -9.02 22.11
CA VAL A 113 3.63 -9.69 20.85
C VAL A 113 2.50 -9.59 19.84
N VAL A 114 2.67 -8.74 18.83
CA VAL A 114 1.74 -8.57 17.71
C VAL A 114 2.45 -8.82 16.38
N GLY A 115 1.70 -9.29 15.40
CA GLY A 115 2.16 -9.69 14.08
C GLY A 115 1.76 -8.69 13.02
N PHE A 116 2.56 -8.60 11.96
CA PHE A 116 2.27 -7.78 10.80
C PHE A 116 2.51 -8.60 9.54
N GLU A 117 1.45 -8.80 8.76
CA GLU A 117 1.55 -9.35 7.41
C GLU A 117 1.56 -8.16 6.44
N VAL A 118 2.64 -8.01 5.66
CA VAL A 118 2.75 -6.94 4.67
C VAL A 118 2.35 -7.47 3.30
N LYS A 119 1.47 -6.73 2.63
CA LYS A 119 1.00 -7.03 1.27
C LYS A 119 1.03 -5.79 0.40
N THR A 120 1.61 -5.93 -0.78
CA THR A 120 1.62 -4.87 -1.78
C THR A 120 0.71 -5.26 -2.93
N ILE A 121 -0.41 -4.54 -3.07
CA ILE A 121 -1.40 -4.81 -4.11
C ILE A 121 -0.82 -4.38 -5.46
N ASP A 122 -0.73 -5.32 -6.39
CA ASP A 122 -0.27 -5.08 -7.76
C ASP A 122 -1.41 -4.53 -8.64
N VAL A 123 -1.09 -4.13 -9.87
CA VAL A 123 -2.06 -3.76 -10.91
C VAL A 123 -2.93 -4.95 -11.32
N ALA A 124 -4.07 -4.71 -11.97
CA ALA A 124 -4.86 -5.77 -12.59
C ALA A 124 -4.07 -6.37 -13.76
N ASP A 125 -4.02 -7.70 -13.87
CA ASP A 125 -3.19 -8.43 -14.86
C ASP A 125 -1.80 -7.78 -15.10
N PRO A 126 -0.84 -7.96 -14.16
CA PRO A 126 0.45 -7.29 -14.20
C PRO A 126 1.15 -7.36 -15.55
N LYS A 127 1.13 -8.53 -16.18
CA LYS A 127 1.80 -8.72 -17.47
C LYS A 127 1.18 -7.82 -18.53
N ALA A 128 -0.14 -7.90 -18.73
CA ALA A 128 -0.82 -7.12 -19.77
C ALA A 128 -0.72 -5.61 -19.49
N THR A 129 -0.92 -5.19 -18.24
CA THR A 129 -0.94 -3.77 -17.88
C THR A 129 0.44 -3.14 -17.97
N TYR A 130 1.51 -3.82 -17.51
CA TYR A 130 2.87 -3.28 -17.66
C TYR A 130 3.31 -3.28 -19.13
N ASP A 131 3.03 -4.34 -19.90
CA ASP A 131 3.36 -4.38 -21.33
C ASP A 131 2.66 -3.24 -22.10
N GLN A 132 1.36 -3.03 -21.85
CA GLN A 132 0.59 -1.94 -22.45
C GLN A 132 1.12 -0.56 -22.03
N THR A 133 1.41 -0.36 -20.74
CA THR A 133 1.92 0.93 -20.23
C THR A 133 3.27 1.27 -20.85
N MET A 134 4.15 0.28 -21.04
CA MET A 134 5.44 0.49 -21.70
C MET A 134 5.27 0.85 -23.18
N GLU A 135 4.37 0.17 -23.90
CA GLU A 135 4.06 0.48 -25.29
C GLU A 135 3.52 1.90 -25.45
N GLU A 136 2.51 2.27 -24.65
CA GLU A 136 1.94 3.62 -24.64
C GLU A 136 2.98 4.68 -24.26
N GLY A 137 3.86 4.40 -23.30
CA GLY A 137 4.95 5.27 -22.89
C GLY A 137 5.98 5.49 -24.01
N LEU A 138 6.34 4.44 -24.75
CA LEU A 138 7.25 4.53 -25.90
C LEU A 138 6.65 5.37 -27.02
N GLU A 139 5.38 5.15 -27.35
CA GLU A 139 4.67 5.95 -28.34
C GLU A 139 4.57 7.43 -27.94
N ALA A 140 4.24 7.69 -26.67
CA ALA A 140 4.16 9.06 -26.14
C ALA A 140 5.51 9.77 -26.25
N LYS A 141 6.61 9.06 -25.97
CA LYS A 141 7.98 9.58 -26.11
C LYS A 141 8.32 9.88 -27.57
N LEU A 142 7.97 9.01 -28.51
CA LEU A 142 8.16 9.25 -29.94
C LEU A 142 7.38 10.49 -30.41
N ARG A 143 6.11 10.62 -30.01
CA ARG A 143 5.27 11.79 -30.29
C ARG A 143 5.87 13.07 -29.69
N ALA A 144 6.34 13.02 -28.45
CA ALA A 144 6.99 14.17 -27.81
C ALA A 144 8.26 14.60 -28.56
N HIS A 145 9.07 13.64 -29.03
CA HIS A 145 10.24 13.93 -29.86
C HIS A 145 9.86 14.57 -31.20
N GLU A 146 8.81 14.09 -31.87
CA GLU A 146 8.33 14.68 -33.12
C GLU A 146 7.84 16.12 -32.92
N LEU A 147 7.05 16.37 -31.88
CA LEU A 147 6.59 17.71 -31.51
C LEU A 147 7.77 18.63 -31.18
N ALA A 148 8.77 18.14 -30.45
CA ALA A 148 9.97 18.92 -30.13
C ALA A 148 10.76 19.31 -31.39
N ARG A 149 10.81 18.44 -32.41
CA ARG A 149 11.45 18.77 -33.70
C ARG A 149 10.69 19.86 -34.46
N GLN A 150 9.36 19.95 -34.29
CA GLN A 150 8.52 20.93 -34.98
C GLN A 150 8.42 22.26 -34.23
N HIS A 151 8.38 22.23 -32.91
CA HIS A 151 8.01 23.37 -32.06
C HIS A 151 9.09 23.76 -31.04
N GLY A 152 10.23 23.09 -31.03
CA GLY A 152 11.32 23.29 -30.06
C GLY A 152 11.08 22.62 -28.71
N VAL A 153 9.82 22.43 -28.32
CA VAL A 153 9.40 21.68 -27.12
C VAL A 153 8.24 20.76 -27.48
N GLY A 154 8.26 19.52 -26.99
CA GLY A 154 7.17 18.56 -27.15
C GLY A 154 6.68 18.07 -25.80
N ILE A 155 5.37 18.20 -25.56
CA ILE A 155 4.70 17.72 -24.35
C ILE A 155 3.58 16.80 -24.79
N VAL A 156 3.52 15.61 -24.20
CA VAL A 156 2.47 14.63 -24.42
C VAL A 156 1.99 14.15 -23.06
N ALA A 157 0.68 13.98 -22.91
CA ALA A 157 0.07 13.37 -21.74
C ALA A 157 -0.32 11.91 -22.06
N GLY A 158 -0.05 11.01 -21.11
CA GLY A 158 -0.51 9.62 -21.13
C GLY A 158 -1.35 9.33 -19.89
N SER A 159 -2.19 8.30 -19.96
CA SER A 159 -2.98 7.83 -18.82
C SER A 159 -2.56 6.39 -18.51
N ILE A 160 -2.46 6.04 -17.23
CA ILE A 160 -2.18 4.68 -16.78
C ILE A 160 -3.43 4.17 -16.08
N SER A 161 -3.92 3.00 -16.51
CA SER A 161 -5.11 2.37 -15.95
C SER A 161 -4.73 1.12 -15.14
N PRO A 162 -4.31 1.26 -13.86
CA PRO A 162 -3.81 0.14 -13.05
C PRO A 162 -4.87 -0.92 -12.74
N HIS A 163 -6.14 -0.67 -13.05
CA HIS A 163 -7.27 -1.59 -12.85
C HIS A 163 -7.78 -2.20 -14.16
N GLY A 164 -7.04 -2.06 -15.26
CA GLY A 164 -7.44 -2.55 -16.56
C GLY A 164 -8.77 -1.94 -17.00
N LYS A 165 -9.80 -2.78 -17.16
CA LYS A 165 -11.12 -2.40 -17.69
C LYS A 165 -12.16 -2.04 -16.62
N ALA A 166 -11.73 -1.72 -15.40
CA ALA A 166 -12.66 -1.25 -14.37
C ALA A 166 -13.40 -0.01 -14.87
N LYS A 167 -14.74 -0.01 -14.78
CA LYS A 167 -15.58 1.05 -15.33
C LYS A 167 -15.68 2.27 -14.43
N ASP A 168 -15.59 2.07 -13.13
CA ASP A 168 -15.75 3.11 -12.13
C ASP A 168 -14.97 2.78 -10.85
N ARG A 169 -15.05 3.67 -9.86
CA ARG A 169 -14.35 3.51 -8.59
C ARG A 169 -14.92 2.39 -7.72
N LEU A 170 -16.17 1.98 -7.92
CA LEU A 170 -16.78 0.86 -7.20
C LEU A 170 -16.09 -0.44 -7.62
N GLU A 171 -15.97 -0.70 -8.93
CA GLU A 171 -15.28 -1.89 -9.45
C GLU A 171 -13.80 -1.92 -9.00
N VAL A 172 -13.14 -0.76 -8.91
CA VAL A 172 -11.76 -0.64 -8.39
C VAL A 172 -11.64 -1.11 -6.93
N VAL A 173 -12.54 -0.65 -6.06
CA VAL A 173 -12.56 -1.05 -4.64
C VAL A 173 -12.78 -2.55 -4.52
N GLU A 174 -13.73 -3.13 -5.27
CA GLU A 174 -13.99 -4.57 -5.25
C GLU A 174 -12.81 -5.41 -5.75
N GLN A 175 -12.11 -4.94 -6.78
CA GLN A 175 -10.89 -5.60 -7.27
C GLN A 175 -9.78 -5.62 -6.21
N ILE A 176 -9.60 -4.52 -5.48
CA ILE A 176 -8.61 -4.44 -4.39
C ILE A 176 -9.00 -5.37 -3.25
N MET A 177 -10.26 -5.36 -2.84
CA MET A 177 -10.77 -6.29 -1.83
C MET A 177 -10.53 -7.74 -2.26
N LYS A 178 -10.75 -8.09 -3.54
CA LYS A 178 -10.49 -9.44 -4.07
C LYS A 178 -9.01 -9.83 -4.00
N LYS A 179 -8.13 -8.88 -4.28
CA LYS A 179 -6.68 -9.12 -4.20
C LYS A 179 -6.22 -9.30 -2.75
N ILE A 180 -6.73 -8.48 -1.83
CA ILE A 180 -6.41 -8.62 -0.40
C ILE A 180 -6.91 -9.97 0.11
N ASP A 181 -8.19 -10.27 -0.13
CA ASP A 181 -8.85 -11.51 0.29
C ASP A 181 -8.14 -12.76 -0.24
N GLY A 182 -7.70 -12.76 -1.50
CA GLY A 182 -6.93 -13.86 -2.08
C GLY A 182 -5.55 -14.10 -1.43
N ASN A 183 -5.06 -13.16 -0.61
CA ASN A 183 -3.82 -13.31 0.15
C ASN A 183 -4.05 -13.75 1.61
N VAL A 184 -5.29 -13.73 2.11
CA VAL A 184 -5.63 -14.16 3.46
C VAL A 184 -5.94 -15.66 3.44
N LYS A 185 -5.09 -16.47 4.09
CA LYS A 185 -5.31 -17.92 4.18
C LYS A 185 -5.97 -18.29 5.51
N THR A 186 -6.87 -19.27 5.47
CA THR A 186 -7.49 -19.84 6.67
C THR A 186 -6.42 -20.31 7.65
N GLY A 187 -6.53 -19.91 8.92
CA GLY A 187 -5.61 -20.27 9.99
C GLY A 187 -4.28 -19.51 10.04
N GLN A 188 -4.06 -18.52 9.16
CA GLN A 188 -2.80 -17.76 9.12
C GLN A 188 -2.58 -16.85 10.35
N TYR A 189 -3.66 -16.40 11.01
CA TYR A 189 -3.59 -15.37 12.06
C TYR A 189 -4.06 -15.85 13.43
N GLU A 190 -4.12 -17.18 13.65
CA GLU A 190 -4.63 -17.77 14.89
C GLU A 190 -3.60 -17.80 16.03
N ALA A 191 -2.32 -17.55 15.76
CA ALA A 191 -1.27 -17.70 16.78
C ALA A 191 -1.09 -16.46 17.66
N LEU A 192 -1.34 -15.26 17.13
CA LEU A 192 -1.13 -13.99 17.82
C LEU A 192 -1.92 -12.85 17.13
N PRO A 193 -2.20 -11.72 17.83
CA PRO A 193 -2.90 -10.59 17.23
C PRO A 193 -2.15 -10.10 15.99
N THR A 194 -2.79 -10.12 14.84
CA THR A 194 -2.14 -9.79 13.57
C THR A 194 -2.85 -8.66 12.85
N PHE A 195 -2.06 -7.68 12.40
CA PHE A 195 -2.49 -6.60 11.53
C PHE A 195 -2.08 -6.91 10.09
N LEU A 196 -2.99 -6.64 9.16
CA LEU A 196 -2.67 -6.67 7.74
C LEU A 196 -2.17 -5.28 7.32
N VAL A 197 -0.95 -5.18 6.83
CA VAL A 197 -0.37 -3.94 6.31
C VAL A 197 -0.47 -3.97 4.78
N VAL A 198 -1.24 -3.04 4.19
CA VAL A 198 -1.52 -3.02 2.76
C VAL A 198 -0.95 -1.77 2.11
N SER A 199 -0.03 -1.96 1.17
CA SER A 199 0.36 -0.92 0.22
C SER A 199 -0.48 -1.03 -1.04
N ALA A 200 -1.23 0.03 -1.35
CA ALA A 200 -2.06 0.13 -2.55
C ALA A 200 -1.48 1.14 -3.56
N VAL A 201 -0.20 1.53 -3.41
CA VAL A 201 0.48 2.57 -4.19
C VAL A 201 0.42 2.30 -5.71
N ARG A 202 0.49 1.02 -6.12
CA ARG A 202 0.44 0.62 -7.54
C ARG A 202 -0.98 0.59 -8.10
N SER A 203 -1.98 0.82 -7.25
CA SER A 203 -3.39 0.69 -7.58
C SER A 203 -4.15 2.03 -7.55
N ALA A 204 -3.45 3.17 -7.49
CA ALA A 204 -4.09 4.51 -7.54
C ALA A 204 -5.33 4.68 -6.64
N LEU A 205 -5.36 4.00 -5.50
CA LEU A 205 -6.39 4.15 -4.48
C LEU A 205 -6.06 5.41 -3.68
N HIS A 206 -7.06 6.18 -3.28
CA HIS A 206 -6.84 7.29 -2.37
C HIS A 206 -6.58 6.72 -0.97
N GLN A 207 -5.35 6.87 -0.47
CA GLN A 207 -4.93 6.33 0.81
C GLN A 207 -4.75 7.41 1.90
N ARG A 208 -5.46 8.54 1.78
CA ARG A 208 -5.34 9.64 2.75
C ARG A 208 -6.09 9.30 4.03
N ALA A 209 -5.73 9.96 5.12
CA ALA A 209 -6.41 9.78 6.41
C ALA A 209 -7.93 10.05 6.36
N ASN A 210 -8.39 10.95 5.48
CA ASN A 210 -9.81 11.22 5.30
C ASN A 210 -10.58 10.02 4.69
N ASP A 211 -9.90 9.19 3.88
CA ASP A 211 -10.49 7.99 3.27
C ASP A 211 -10.79 6.87 4.29
N LEU A 212 -10.35 7.02 5.54
CA LEU A 212 -10.72 6.15 6.65
C LEU A 212 -12.14 6.41 7.17
N ARG A 213 -12.85 7.43 6.71
CA ARG A 213 -14.25 7.69 7.08
C ARG A 213 -15.20 6.85 6.26
N LYS A 214 -16.29 6.38 6.86
CA LYS A 214 -17.40 5.82 6.08
C LYS A 214 -18.00 6.87 5.14
N ALA A 215 -18.21 8.09 5.66
CA ALA A 215 -18.77 9.23 4.95
C ALA A 215 -17.84 10.45 5.06
N ILE A 216 -17.31 10.89 3.93
CA ILE A 216 -16.47 12.07 3.80
C ILE A 216 -17.35 13.28 3.48
N PRO A 217 -17.47 14.25 4.41
CA PRO A 217 -18.18 15.47 4.11
C PRO A 217 -17.41 16.28 3.05
N TRP A 218 -18.13 16.79 2.06
CA TRP A 218 -17.57 17.64 1.01
C TRP A 218 -18.33 18.97 0.92
N PRO A 219 -17.65 20.13 0.89
CA PRO A 219 -18.30 21.43 0.80
C PRO A 219 -19.24 21.53 -0.40
N HIS A 220 -20.42 22.12 -0.19
CA HIS A 220 -21.42 22.37 -1.23
C HIS A 220 -22.01 21.13 -1.90
N GLN A 221 -21.78 19.93 -1.37
CA GLN A 221 -22.42 18.70 -1.83
C GLN A 221 -23.52 18.27 -0.85
N VAL A 222 -24.65 17.80 -1.38
CA VAL A 222 -25.76 17.27 -0.56
C VAL A 222 -25.42 15.88 -0.02
N GLN A 223 -24.61 15.12 -0.75
CA GLN A 223 -24.20 13.76 -0.40
C GLN A 223 -22.73 13.75 0.03
N ALA A 224 -22.40 12.89 0.99
CA ALA A 224 -21.02 12.62 1.37
C ALA A 224 -20.42 11.55 0.45
N ALA A 225 -19.14 11.69 0.11
CA ALA A 225 -18.43 10.64 -0.62
C ALA A 225 -18.08 9.49 0.34
N SER A 226 -18.03 8.27 -0.15
CA SER A 226 -17.55 7.11 0.60
C SER A 226 -16.03 7.13 0.67
N GLY A 227 -15.46 6.91 1.85
CA GLY A 227 -14.02 6.74 2.00
C GLY A 227 -13.57 5.40 1.44
N GLN A 228 -12.59 5.43 0.53
CA GLN A 228 -12.12 4.23 -0.17
C GLN A 228 -11.46 3.22 0.78
N LEU A 229 -10.65 3.70 1.72
CA LEU A 229 -9.99 2.83 2.71
C LEU A 229 -11.01 2.18 3.65
N PHE A 230 -12.00 2.96 4.12
CA PHE A 230 -13.09 2.42 4.93
C PHE A 230 -13.90 1.39 4.14
N ALA A 231 -14.19 1.65 2.86
CA ALA A 231 -14.93 0.71 2.03
C ALA A 231 -14.19 -0.63 1.87
N VAL A 232 -12.88 -0.59 1.58
CA VAL A 232 -12.05 -1.80 1.52
C VAL A 232 -12.03 -2.55 2.86
N ALA A 233 -11.91 -1.84 3.97
CA ALA A 233 -11.70 -2.44 5.28
C ALA A 233 -12.98 -2.94 5.97
N ALA A 234 -14.06 -2.16 5.94
CA ALA A 234 -15.16 -2.26 6.91
C ALA A 234 -16.57 -2.16 6.31
N HIS A 235 -16.71 -2.05 4.99
CA HIS A 235 -18.01 -1.90 4.34
C HIS A 235 -19.00 -3.02 4.67
N LEU A 236 -20.29 -2.70 4.69
CA LEU A 236 -21.35 -3.70 4.83
C LEU A 236 -21.97 -4.02 3.48
N VAL A 237 -22.19 -5.30 3.20
CA VAL A 237 -22.79 -5.76 1.93
C VAL A 237 -24.07 -5.00 1.62
N GLY A 238 -24.17 -4.51 0.40
CA GLY A 238 -25.36 -3.83 -0.09
C GLY A 238 -25.48 -2.37 0.33
N GLU A 239 -24.54 -1.80 1.09
CA GLU A 239 -24.51 -0.36 1.30
C GLU A 239 -24.16 0.39 0.01
N PRO A 240 -24.75 1.57 -0.22
CA PRO A 240 -24.41 2.38 -1.38
C PRO A 240 -22.97 2.89 -1.30
N PHE A 241 -22.29 2.95 -2.43
CA PHE A 241 -20.97 3.53 -2.58
C PHE A 241 -21.08 4.83 -3.38
N TYR A 242 -20.78 5.95 -2.72
CA TYR A 242 -20.83 7.27 -3.32
C TYR A 242 -19.43 7.75 -3.63
N PHE A 243 -19.20 8.25 -4.85
CA PHE A 243 -17.90 8.81 -5.19
C PHE A 243 -18.02 9.90 -6.25
N PHE A 244 -16.97 10.70 -6.41
CA PHE A 244 -16.91 11.68 -7.48
C PHE A 244 -17.03 11.00 -8.84
N GLU A 245 -17.79 11.62 -9.73
CA GLU A 245 -17.70 11.31 -11.15
C GLU A 245 -16.24 11.41 -11.61
N GLU A 246 -15.82 10.49 -12.47
CA GLU A 246 -14.50 10.55 -13.07
C GLU A 246 -14.36 11.90 -13.79
N TRP A 247 -13.49 12.78 -13.29
CA TRP A 247 -13.28 14.16 -13.79
C TRP A 247 -14.40 15.16 -13.48
N GLY A 248 -15.36 14.82 -12.62
CA GLY A 248 -16.44 15.70 -12.17
C GLY A 248 -16.26 16.22 -10.74
N ASN A 249 -17.08 17.23 -10.39
CA ASN A 249 -17.16 17.78 -9.03
C ASN A 249 -18.41 17.31 -8.26
N GLU A 250 -19.24 16.49 -8.90
CA GLU A 250 -20.48 15.97 -8.31
C GLU A 250 -20.24 14.56 -7.74
N ILE A 251 -20.74 14.35 -6.52
CA ILE A 251 -20.76 13.03 -5.90
C ILE A 251 -21.96 12.27 -6.45
N LYS A 252 -21.69 11.11 -7.07
CA LYS A 252 -22.70 10.21 -7.62
C LYS A 252 -22.78 8.92 -6.82
N ASN A 253 -23.97 8.33 -6.81
CA ASN A 253 -24.14 6.96 -6.38
C ASN A 253 -23.63 6.02 -7.48
N LEU A 254 -22.55 5.29 -7.20
CA LEU A 254 -21.97 4.34 -8.15
C LEU A 254 -22.63 2.94 -8.07
N GLY A 255 -23.55 2.74 -7.13
CA GLY A 255 -24.21 1.46 -6.90
C GLY A 255 -23.97 0.97 -5.47
N ARG A 256 -24.03 -0.35 -5.29
CA ARG A 256 -23.82 -1.02 -4.01
C ARG A 256 -22.64 -1.97 -4.14
N LEU A 257 -21.75 -2.01 -3.15
CA LEU A 257 -20.73 -3.05 -3.14
C LEU A 257 -21.38 -4.37 -2.74
N GLU A 258 -21.06 -5.42 -3.48
CA GLU A 258 -21.64 -6.76 -3.26
C GLU A 258 -20.86 -7.57 -2.21
N ARG A 259 -19.77 -6.99 -1.69
CA ARG A 259 -18.85 -7.64 -0.75
C ARG A 259 -18.73 -6.85 0.55
N ALA A 260 -18.54 -7.57 1.65
CA ALA A 260 -18.21 -6.92 2.92
C ALA A 260 -16.73 -6.51 2.93
N GLY A 261 -16.41 -5.49 3.71
CA GLY A 261 -15.03 -5.10 3.96
C GLY A 261 -14.19 -6.26 4.50
N ILE A 262 -12.87 -6.23 4.25
CA ILE A 262 -11.96 -7.32 4.63
C ILE A 262 -12.06 -7.72 6.11
N LEU A 263 -12.20 -6.76 7.03
CA LEU A 263 -12.29 -7.03 8.47
C LEU A 263 -13.65 -7.61 8.88
N ARG A 264 -14.68 -7.44 8.05
CA ARG A 264 -16.00 -8.04 8.25
C ARG A 264 -16.00 -9.51 7.79
N ASP A 265 -15.32 -9.80 6.68
CA ASP A 265 -15.18 -11.17 6.16
C ASP A 265 -14.14 -11.99 6.96
N HIS A 266 -13.14 -11.33 7.56
CA HIS A 266 -12.05 -11.98 8.29
C HIS A 266 -11.96 -11.47 9.73
N PRO A 267 -12.87 -11.91 10.64
CA PRO A 267 -12.89 -11.45 12.03
C PRO A 267 -11.65 -11.85 12.84
N SER A 268 -10.80 -12.74 12.32
CA SER A 268 -9.51 -13.10 12.94
C SER A 268 -8.42 -12.03 12.79
N ILE A 269 -8.59 -11.07 11.88
CA ILE A 269 -7.65 -9.96 11.66
C ILE A 269 -8.00 -8.81 12.63
N ALA A 270 -7.02 -8.38 13.43
CA ALA A 270 -7.22 -7.34 14.45
C ALA A 270 -7.42 -5.94 13.85
N GLY A 271 -6.87 -5.70 12.66
CA GLY A 271 -7.03 -4.46 11.92
C GLY A 271 -6.24 -4.47 10.62
N ILE A 272 -6.54 -3.50 9.77
CA ILE A 272 -5.84 -3.26 8.52
C ILE A 272 -5.16 -1.89 8.57
N ILE A 273 -3.91 -1.81 8.14
CA ILE A 273 -3.09 -0.61 8.10
C ILE A 273 -2.74 -0.36 6.64
N PHE A 274 -3.21 0.75 6.09
CA PHE A 274 -2.85 1.18 4.74
C PHE A 274 -1.56 1.99 4.79
N LEU A 275 -0.54 1.54 4.07
CA LEU A 275 0.69 2.28 3.85
C LEU A 275 0.48 3.21 2.64
N ASN A 276 0.39 4.51 2.93
CA ASN A 276 0.27 5.60 1.98
C ASN A 276 1.64 6.18 1.64
N THR A 277 1.83 6.57 0.38
CA THR A 277 3.06 7.18 -0.11
C THR A 277 2.73 8.51 -0.80
N GLU A 278 3.11 9.63 -0.18
CA GLU A 278 3.10 10.96 -0.81
C GLU A 278 4.33 11.11 -1.71
N TRP A 279 4.17 10.67 -2.97
CA TRP A 279 5.24 10.55 -3.96
C TRP A 279 6.03 11.84 -4.21
N ASN A 280 5.42 13.02 -4.05
CA ASN A 280 6.13 14.28 -4.22
C ASN A 280 7.14 14.58 -3.11
N LEU A 281 7.12 13.80 -2.01
CA LEU A 281 8.00 13.94 -0.87
C LEU A 281 9.03 12.81 -0.77
N THR A 282 9.01 11.82 -1.67
CA THR A 282 9.85 10.62 -1.55
C THR A 282 11.34 10.87 -1.78
N ASP A 283 11.70 11.99 -2.40
CA ASP A 283 13.10 12.39 -2.63
C ASP A 283 13.62 13.35 -1.54
N HIS A 284 12.79 13.73 -0.57
CA HIS A 284 13.22 14.59 0.52
C HIS A 284 14.18 13.83 1.46
N PRO A 285 15.17 14.52 2.09
CA PRO A 285 16.06 13.88 3.06
C PRO A 285 15.32 13.20 4.22
N ASN A 286 14.13 13.71 4.58
CA ASN A 286 13.26 13.16 5.63
C ASN A 286 12.08 12.33 5.07
N ALA A 287 12.20 11.80 3.84
CA ALA A 287 11.10 11.11 3.15
C ALA A 287 10.44 10.02 4.01
N ILE A 288 11.20 9.25 4.79
CA ILE A 288 10.64 8.18 5.64
C ILE A 288 9.59 8.73 6.62
N ALA A 289 9.82 9.93 7.18
CA ALA A 289 8.91 10.58 8.12
C ALA A 289 7.74 11.30 7.44
N GLU A 290 7.98 11.90 6.28
CA GLU A 290 7.05 12.85 5.66
C GLU A 290 6.23 12.22 4.52
N ALA A 291 6.87 11.36 3.72
CA ALA A 291 6.27 10.76 2.54
C ALA A 291 5.45 9.51 2.87
N PHE A 292 5.81 8.76 3.92
CA PHE A 292 5.17 7.48 4.21
C PHE A 292 4.29 7.55 5.45
N GLN A 293 3.01 7.29 5.28
CA GLN A 293 2.02 7.35 6.35
C GLN A 293 1.32 6.01 6.52
N LEU A 294 0.96 5.70 7.76
CA LEU A 294 0.21 4.50 8.14
C LEU A 294 -1.18 4.90 8.58
N ASN A 295 -2.20 4.54 7.81
CA ASN A 295 -3.60 4.91 8.04
C ASN A 295 -4.41 3.64 8.32
N GLY A 296 -4.98 3.49 9.51
CA GLY A 296 -5.53 2.21 9.96
C GLY A 296 -7.04 2.16 10.15
N ILE A 297 -7.63 0.98 9.95
CA ILE A 297 -8.96 0.63 10.48
C ILE A 297 -8.81 -0.51 11.50
N TRP A 298 -9.20 -0.26 12.74
CA TRP A 298 -9.28 -1.27 13.81
C TRP A 298 -10.55 -2.11 13.65
N ASN A 299 -10.47 -3.42 13.86
CA ASN A 299 -11.63 -4.30 13.82
C ASN A 299 -12.35 -4.32 15.18
N SER A 300 -13.49 -3.61 15.29
CA SER A 300 -14.29 -3.58 16.52
C SER A 300 -14.88 -4.94 16.87
N ASN A 301 -15.06 -5.81 15.87
CA ASN A 301 -15.60 -7.16 16.01
C ASN A 301 -14.49 -8.20 15.88
N TRP A 302 -13.25 -7.83 16.20
CA TRP A 302 -12.14 -8.77 16.20
C TRP A 302 -12.43 -9.93 17.16
N GLU A 303 -12.30 -11.15 16.65
CA GLU A 303 -12.37 -12.39 17.39
C GLU A 303 -10.94 -12.83 17.71
N PRO A 304 -10.36 -12.40 18.85
CA PRO A 304 -8.99 -12.76 19.18
C PRO A 304 -8.88 -14.28 19.32
N PRO A 305 -7.73 -14.87 18.95
CA PRO A 305 -7.49 -16.28 19.18
C PRO A 305 -7.68 -16.65 20.67
N LEU A 306 -8.16 -17.86 20.95
CA LEU A 306 -8.39 -18.31 22.34
C LEU A 306 -7.14 -18.27 23.23
N SER A 307 -5.95 -18.27 22.63
CA SER A 307 -4.66 -18.14 23.31
C SER A 307 -4.35 -16.70 23.76
N VAL A 308 -5.03 -15.70 23.20
CA VAL A 308 -4.81 -14.28 23.48
C VAL A 308 -5.67 -13.86 24.67
N ARG A 309 -5.01 -13.36 25.73
CA ARG A 309 -5.69 -12.82 26.91
C ARG A 309 -6.30 -11.45 26.62
N PRO A 310 -7.38 -11.05 27.31
CA PRO A 310 -8.00 -9.73 27.11
C PRO A 310 -7.01 -8.55 27.25
N GLU A 311 -6.08 -8.60 28.20
CA GLU A 311 -5.09 -7.52 28.36
C GLU A 311 -4.14 -7.41 27.15
N ALA A 312 -3.88 -8.52 26.47
CA ALA A 312 -3.07 -8.54 25.25
C ALA A 312 -3.85 -7.94 24.07
N ALA A 313 -5.18 -8.03 24.06
CA ALA A 313 -6.02 -7.38 23.05
C ALA A 313 -5.99 -5.85 23.18
N ASP A 314 -6.14 -5.32 24.40
CA ASP A 314 -6.03 -3.88 24.66
C ASP A 314 -4.63 -3.35 24.32
N ALA A 315 -3.59 -4.09 24.70
CA ALA A 315 -2.21 -3.73 24.36
C ALA A 315 -1.97 -3.78 22.84
N ALA A 316 -2.55 -4.75 22.13
CA ALA A 316 -2.45 -4.80 20.67
C ALA A 316 -3.10 -3.57 20.03
N LYS A 317 -4.27 -3.15 20.52
CA LYS A 317 -4.91 -1.89 20.09
C LYS A 317 -4.03 -0.68 20.36
N GLN A 318 -3.43 -0.55 21.54
CA GLN A 318 -2.48 0.55 21.83
C GLN A 318 -1.28 0.56 20.87
N THR A 319 -0.79 -0.62 20.48
CA THR A 319 0.30 -0.75 19.49
C THR A 319 -0.15 -0.27 18.11
N PHE A 320 -1.37 -0.63 17.69
CA PHE A 320 -1.99 -0.14 16.46
C PHE A 320 -2.16 1.38 16.46
N GLU A 321 -2.68 1.95 17.54
CA GLU A 321 -2.88 3.40 17.71
C GLU A 321 -1.54 4.16 17.68
N LYS A 322 -0.50 3.62 18.31
CA LYS A 322 0.85 4.21 18.28
C LYS A 322 1.45 4.17 16.88
N LEU A 323 1.25 3.08 16.15
CA LEU A 323 1.81 2.88 14.82
C LEU A 323 1.13 3.77 13.77
N CYS A 324 -0.20 3.90 13.82
CA CYS A 324 -0.96 4.67 12.84
C CYS A 324 -0.81 6.19 13.03
N HIS A 325 -0.72 6.91 11.92
CA HIS A 325 -0.78 8.38 11.86
C HIS A 325 -2.20 8.87 12.04
N ALA A 326 -3.16 8.17 11.43
CA ALA A 326 -4.58 8.34 11.63
C ALA A 326 -5.26 6.97 11.65
N TRP A 327 -6.34 6.84 12.40
CA TRP A 327 -7.09 5.59 12.44
C TRP A 327 -8.57 5.79 12.76
N ASN A 328 -9.36 4.82 12.31
CA ASN A 328 -10.76 4.67 12.62
C ASN A 328 -11.07 3.21 12.95
N ASP A 329 -12.31 2.87 13.24
CA ASP A 329 -12.73 1.50 13.51
C ASP A 329 -13.86 1.07 12.57
N THR A 330 -14.16 -0.22 12.53
CA THR A 330 -15.18 -0.78 11.64
C THR A 330 -16.59 -0.20 11.86
N ASP A 331 -16.84 0.43 13.01
CA ASP A 331 -18.14 1.03 13.35
C ASP A 331 -18.12 2.57 13.16
N ASP A 332 -17.05 3.10 12.55
CA ASP A 332 -16.86 4.51 12.19
C ASP A 332 -16.85 5.46 13.41
N THR A 333 -16.58 4.97 14.63
CA THR A 333 -16.78 5.78 15.86
C THR A 333 -15.80 6.93 16.00
N ARG A 334 -14.67 6.90 15.28
CA ARG A 334 -13.62 7.92 15.31
C ARG A 334 -13.57 8.82 14.09
N SER A 335 -14.56 8.71 13.19
CA SER A 335 -14.70 9.61 12.03
C SER A 335 -14.56 11.12 12.37
N PRO A 336 -15.07 11.63 13.51
CA PRO A 336 -14.89 13.03 13.89
C PRO A 336 -13.46 13.42 14.26
N MET A 337 -12.60 12.47 14.61
CA MET A 337 -11.22 12.71 15.06
C MET A 337 -10.20 12.71 13.90
N LEU A 338 -10.60 12.25 12.72
CA LEU A 338 -9.74 12.22 11.55
C LEU A 338 -9.48 13.65 11.03
N PRO A 339 -8.35 13.92 10.37
CA PRO A 339 -8.10 15.23 9.78
C PRO A 339 -9.07 15.52 8.63
N THR A 340 -9.52 16.77 8.51
CA THR A 340 -10.26 17.27 7.34
C THR A 340 -9.28 17.93 6.38
N ASN A 341 -9.26 17.52 5.12
CA ASN A 341 -8.33 18.06 4.12
C ASN A 341 -8.78 19.41 3.54
N TRP A 342 -9.75 20.08 4.17
CA TRP A 342 -10.41 21.29 3.67
C TRP A 342 -9.64 22.59 3.97
N ASP A 343 -8.67 22.53 4.88
CA ASP A 343 -7.98 23.71 5.41
C ASP A 343 -6.50 23.81 4.98
N LYS A 344 -6.12 23.17 3.86
CA LYS A 344 -4.78 23.33 3.24
C LYS A 344 -4.86 23.97 1.87
#